data_AF-X1TQD8-F1
#
_entry.id   AF-X1TQD8-F1
#
_cell.length_a   1.000
_cell.length_b   1.000
_cell.length_c   1.000
_cell.angle_alpha   90.00
_cell.angle_beta   90.00
_cell.angle_gamma   90.00
#
_symmetry.space_group_name_H-M   'P 1'
#
loop_
_entity.id
_entity.type
_entity.pdbx_description
1 polymer ?
#
loop_
_entity_poly.entity_id
_entity_poly.type
_entity_poly.pdbx_seq_one_letter_code
_entity_poly.pdbx_strand_id
1 'polypeptide(L)'
;MEKILYFDCFSGISGDMVVGALLDLGLDFSFLKNELGKLNIDGYNIACREIKMGPVRAKKFDVKVTVLQPYRNYKDIKGIIGESKLNTIVKKISLDVFQLIAEAEAR
;
A
#
# COMPACT_ATOMS: atom_id res chain seq x y z
N MET A 1 26.19 3.87 -13.73
CA MET A 1 24.84 4.30 -14.16
C MET A 1 23.88 3.97 -13.04
N GLU A 2 23.15 4.96 -12.54
CA GLU A 2 22.07 4.73 -11.58
C GLU A 2 20.86 4.13 -12.30
N LYS A 3 20.16 3.22 -11.62
CA LYS A 3 18.87 2.69 -12.11
C LYS A 3 17.77 3.56 -11.52
N ILE A 4 16.97 4.16 -12.38
CA ILE A 4 15.87 5.04 -11.98
C ILE A 4 14.55 4.30 -12.23
N LEU A 5 13.65 4.34 -11.24
CA LEU A 5 12.24 3.98 -11.43
C LEU A 5 11.46 5.28 -11.65
N TYR A 6 10.78 5.39 -12.79
CA TYR A 6 10.05 6.60 -13.18
C TYR A 6 8.57 6.29 -13.36
N PHE A 7 7.72 7.07 -12.71
CA PHE A 7 6.26 6.99 -12.84
C PHE A 7 5.77 8.12 -13.74
N ASP A 8 5.35 7.78 -14.96
CA ASP A 8 4.61 8.69 -15.84
C ASP A 8 3.10 8.54 -15.57
N CYS A 9 2.59 9.34 -14.63
CA CYS A 9 1.22 9.25 -14.14
C CYS A 9 0.43 10.52 -14.46
N PHE A 10 0.23 10.82 -15.75
CA PHE A 10 -0.44 12.03 -16.22
C PHE A 10 -1.82 12.29 -15.59
N SER A 11 -2.54 11.22 -15.19
CA SER A 11 -3.85 11.28 -14.53
C SER A 11 -3.83 10.79 -13.08
N GLY A 12 -2.64 10.65 -12.48
CA GLY A 12 -2.45 10.00 -11.18
C GLY A 12 -2.45 8.48 -11.26
N ILE A 13 -2.17 7.85 -10.11
CA ILE A 13 -2.11 6.40 -9.93
C ILE A 13 -2.59 6.06 -8.51
N SER A 14 -3.41 5.01 -8.36
CA SER A 14 -3.87 4.56 -7.04
C SER A 14 -2.82 3.68 -6.35
N GLY A 15 -2.92 3.55 -5.02
CA GLY A 15 -1.93 2.81 -4.23
C GLY A 15 -1.82 1.32 -4.60
N ASP A 16 -2.93 0.67 -4.92
CA ASP A 16 -2.96 -0.71 -5.39
C ASP A 16 -2.31 -0.87 -6.78
N MET A 17 -2.44 0.13 -7.66
CA MET A 17 -1.73 0.16 -8.95
C MET A 17 -0.22 0.33 -8.78
N VAL A 18 0.23 1.17 -7.84
CA VAL A 18 1.66 1.30 -7.50
C VAL A 18 2.22 -0.03 -7.00
N VAL A 19 1.52 -0.69 -6.07
CA VAL A 19 1.93 -2.00 -5.55
C VAL A 19 1.94 -3.04 -6.67
N GLY A 20 0.92 -3.05 -7.53
CA GLY A 20 0.87 -3.91 -8.71
C GLY A 20 2.08 -3.72 -9.64
N ALA A 21 2.44 -2.47 -9.95
CA ALA A 21 3.59 -2.16 -10.79
C ALA A 21 4.91 -2.63 -10.17
N LEU A 22 5.10 -2.46 -8.86
CA LEU A 22 6.30 -2.94 -8.16
C LEU A 22 6.39 -4.48 -8.13
N LEU A 23 5.27 -5.16 -7.94
CA LEU A 23 5.19 -6.62 -8.02
C LEU A 23 5.50 -7.13 -9.44
N ASP A 24 5.05 -6.42 -10.48
CA ASP A 24 5.36 -6.76 -11.87
C ASP A 24 6.85 -6.50 -12.20
N LEU A 25 7.46 -5.48 -11.58
CA LEU A 25 8.89 -5.19 -11.69
C LEU A 25 9.79 -6.23 -10.98
N GLY A 26 9.21 -7.10 -10.16
CA GLY A 26 9.91 -8.20 -9.50
C GLY A 26 10.02 -8.10 -7.97
N LEU A 27 9.26 -7.22 -7.32
CA LEU A 27 9.10 -7.27 -5.87
C LEU A 27 8.51 -8.64 -5.46
N ASP A 28 9.13 -9.32 -4.50
CA ASP A 28 8.61 -10.58 -3.98
C ASP A 28 7.30 -10.34 -3.20
N PHE A 29 6.25 -11.06 -3.61
CA PHE A 29 4.95 -10.99 -2.95
C PHE A 29 4.99 -11.51 -1.51
N SER A 30 5.83 -12.51 -1.22
CA SER A 30 5.96 -13.07 0.13
C SER A 30 6.62 -12.07 1.07
N PHE A 31 7.66 -11.38 0.61
CA PHE A 31 8.24 -10.24 1.31
C PHE A 31 7.18 -9.17 1.64
N LEU A 32 6.41 -8.71 0.65
CA LEU A 32 5.35 -7.72 0.88
C LEU A 32 4.32 -8.19 1.92
N LYS A 33 3.87 -9.45 1.82
CA LYS A 33 2.94 -10.06 2.77
C LYS A 33 3.50 -10.03 4.20
N ASN A 34 4.78 -10.39 4.37
CA ASN A 34 5.45 -10.41 5.66
C ASN A 34 5.61 -9.00 6.24
N GLU A 35 5.94 -8.00 5.42
CA GLU A 35 6.02 -6.61 5.87
C GLU A 35 4.65 -6.07 6.31
N LEU A 36 3.59 -6.32 5.54
CA LEU A 36 2.23 -5.91 5.90
C LEU A 36 1.73 -6.61 7.17
N GLY A 37 2.15 -7.86 7.41
CA GLY A 37 1.84 -8.58 8.65
C GLY A 37 2.36 -7.89 9.92
N LYS A 38 3.38 -7.03 9.80
CA LYS A 38 3.93 -6.27 10.94
C LYS A 38 3.01 -5.18 11.46
N LEU A 39 1.97 -4.81 10.70
CA LEU A 39 0.92 -3.86 11.13
C LEU A 39 -0.03 -4.46 12.18
N ASN A 40 -0.03 -5.79 12.36
CA ASN A 40 -0.93 -6.49 13.28
C ASN A 40 -2.42 -6.16 13.04
N ILE A 41 -2.80 -6.10 11.76
CA ILE A 41 -4.19 -5.95 11.33
C ILE A 41 -4.66 -7.30 10.80
N ASP A 42 -5.75 -7.81 11.36
CA ASP A 42 -6.40 -9.03 10.89
C ASP A 42 -7.62 -8.73 10.01
N GLY A 43 -8.21 -9.78 9.44
CA GLY A 43 -9.50 -9.65 8.76
C GLY A 43 -9.41 -9.14 7.33
N TYR A 44 -8.26 -9.33 6.68
CA TYR A 44 -8.09 -9.15 5.24
C TYR A 44 -7.18 -10.23 4.66
N ASN A 45 -7.29 -10.43 3.35
CA ASN A 45 -6.38 -11.21 2.54
C ASN A 45 -5.85 -10.32 1.40
N ILE A 46 -4.60 -10.56 0.99
CA ILE A 46 -4.04 -9.95 -0.21
C ILE A 46 -3.92 -10.97 -1.32
N ALA A 47 -4.14 -10.51 -2.55
CA ALA A 47 -3.92 -11.30 -3.74
C ALA A 47 -3.16 -10.48 -4.78
N CYS A 48 -2.30 -11.14 -5.54
CA CYS A 48 -1.70 -10.59 -6.75
C CYS A 48 -2.01 -11.53 -7.90
N ARG A 49 -2.54 -10.97 -9.00
CA ARG A 49 -2.86 -11.75 -10.19
C ARG A 49 -2.48 -10.99 -11.44
N GLU A 50 -2.11 -11.71 -12.47
CA GLU A 50 -1.93 -11.11 -13.79
C GLU A 50 -3.29 -10.72 -14.37
N ILE A 51 -3.35 -9.55 -14.99
CA ILE A 51 -4.51 -9.04 -15.71
C ILE A 51 -4.07 -8.52 -17.07
N LYS A 52 -5.03 -8.44 -17.99
CA LYS A 52 -4.87 -7.79 -19.28
C LYS A 52 -5.86 -6.63 -19.38
N MET A 53 -5.36 -5.42 -19.58
CA MET A 53 -6.13 -4.21 -19.79
C MET A 53 -5.90 -3.76 -21.24
N GLY A 54 -6.84 -4.07 -22.12
CA GLY A 54 -6.65 -3.88 -23.56
C GLY A 54 -5.44 -4.69 -24.06
N PRO A 55 -4.44 -4.07 -24.72
CA PRO A 55 -3.24 -4.76 -25.17
C PRO A 55 -2.17 -4.95 -24.07
N VAL A 56 -2.33 -4.32 -22.90
CA VAL A 56 -1.29 -4.27 -21.86
C VAL A 56 -1.50 -5.38 -20.82
N ARG A 57 -0.42 -6.05 -20.44
CA ARG A 57 -0.37 -6.99 -19.31
C ARG A 57 0.13 -6.24 -18.07
N ALA A 58 -0.47 -6.51 -16.91
CA ALA A 58 -0.05 -5.94 -15.64
C ALA A 58 -0.34 -6.91 -14.48
N LYS A 59 0.22 -6.64 -13.31
CA LYS A 59 -0.22 -7.25 -12.04
C LYS A 59 -1.28 -6.37 -11.38
N LYS A 60 -2.38 -6.99 -10.98
CA LYS A 60 -3.38 -6.41 -10.10
C LYS A 60 -3.15 -6.87 -8.68
N PHE A 61 -3.02 -5.91 -7.76
CA PHE A 61 -2.99 -6.14 -6.33
C PHE A 61 -4.38 -5.89 -5.75
N ASP A 62 -4.92 -6.86 -5.02
CA ASP A 62 -6.25 -6.80 -4.42
C ASP A 62 -6.12 -6.97 -2.90
N VAL A 63 -6.71 -6.05 -2.13
CA VAL A 63 -6.93 -6.21 -0.67
C VAL A 63 -8.38 -6.62 -0.46
N LYS A 64 -8.61 -7.86 -0.04
CA LYS A 64 -9.94 -8.43 0.21
C LYS A 64 -10.23 -8.45 1.70
N VAL A 65 -11.15 -7.60 2.13
CA VAL A 65 -11.64 -7.60 3.52
C VAL A 65 -12.48 -8.86 3.75
N THR A 66 -12.14 -9.64 4.78
CA THR A 66 -12.80 -10.93 5.08
C THR A 66 -13.78 -10.85 6.24
N VAL A 67 -13.69 -9.81 7.05
CA VAL A 67 -14.60 -9.53 8.18
C VAL A 67 -14.88 -8.02 8.22
N LEU A 68 -16.02 -7.63 8.77
CA LEU A 68 -16.33 -6.21 8.95
C LEU A 68 -15.22 -5.55 9.79
N GLN A 69 -14.54 -4.56 9.20
CA GLN A 69 -13.49 -3.80 9.88
C GLN A 69 -14.10 -2.64 10.66
N PRO A 70 -13.57 -2.33 11.86
CA PRO A 70 -14.00 -1.14 12.58
C PRO A 70 -13.62 0.11 11.78
N TYR A 71 -14.40 1.18 11.96
CA TYR A 71 -13.98 2.51 11.54
C TYR A 71 -12.68 2.88 12.26
N ARG A 72 -11.75 3.51 11.53
CA ARG A 72 -10.47 4.00 12.06
C ARG A 72 -10.32 5.46 11.65
N ASN A 73 -10.22 6.34 12.64
CA ASN A 73 -9.86 7.74 12.42
C ASN A 73 -8.33 7.89 12.31
N TYR A 74 -7.86 9.11 12.05
CA TYR A 74 -6.43 9.41 11.93
C TYR A 74 -5.62 9.02 13.19
N LYS A 75 -6.15 9.23 14.40
CA LYS A 75 -5.49 8.84 15.65
C LYS A 75 -5.31 7.33 15.74
N ASP A 76 -6.33 6.56 15.33
CA ASP A 76 -6.27 5.10 15.31
C ASP A 76 -5.20 4.61 14.31
N ILE A 77 -5.20 5.17 13.10
CA ILE A 77 -4.23 4.83 12.05
C ILE A 77 -2.80 5.16 12.49
N LYS A 78 -2.59 6.34 13.10
CA LYS A 78 -1.30 6.75 13.65
C LYS A 78 -0.81 5.79 14.74
N GLY A 79 -1.71 5.34 15.62
CA GLY A 79 -1.41 4.32 16.64
C GLY A 79 -0.96 3.01 16.01
N ILE A 80 -1.74 2.48 15.06
CA ILE A 80 -1.42 1.23 14.35
C ILE A 80 -0.02 1.28 13.71
N ILE A 81 0.29 2.36 12.98
CA ILE A 81 1.60 2.51 12.33
C ILE A 81 2.71 2.67 13.38
N GLY A 82 2.49 3.49 14.40
CA GLY A 82 3.46 3.76 15.46
C GLY A 82 3.86 2.51 16.25
N GLU A 83 2.87 1.68 16.60
CA GLU A 83 3.03 0.47 17.41
C GLU A 83 3.44 -0.77 16.59
N SER A 84 3.31 -0.71 15.26
CA SER A 84 3.71 -1.80 14.37
C SER A 84 5.20 -2.16 14.47
N LYS A 85 5.59 -3.31 13.92
CA LYS A 85 7.01 -3.71 13.79
C LYS A 85 7.66 -3.24 12.48
N LEU A 86 7.02 -2.31 11.76
CA LEU A 86 7.56 -1.77 10.51
C LEU A 86 8.89 -1.05 10.72
N ASN A 87 9.72 -1.00 9.67
CA ASN A 87 10.95 -0.22 9.66
C ASN A 87 10.64 1.27 9.97
N THR A 88 11.53 1.94 10.70
CA THR A 88 11.38 3.35 11.12
C THR A 88 11.17 4.30 9.95
N ILE A 89 11.84 4.08 8.82
CA ILE A 89 11.68 4.88 7.61
C ILE A 89 10.28 4.68 7.03
N VAL A 90 9.80 3.43 6.97
CA VAL A 90 8.44 3.13 6.49
C VAL A 90 7.40 3.79 7.38
N LYS A 91 7.53 3.68 8.71
CA LYS A 91 6.64 4.36 9.67
C LYS A 91 6.62 5.86 9.42
N LYS A 92 7.78 6.49 9.30
CA LYS A 92 7.90 7.93 9.07
C LYS A 92 7.18 8.34 7.79
N ILE A 93 7.49 7.72 6.66
CA ILE A 93 6.87 8.04 5.37
C ILE A 93 5.35 7.84 5.43
N SER A 94 4.88 6.72 5.99
CA SER A 94 3.45 6.45 6.10
C SER A 94 2.73 7.48 6.97
N LEU A 95 3.31 7.86 8.12
CA LEU A 95 2.73 8.89 8.99
C LEU A 95 2.71 10.27 8.31
N ASP A 96 3.79 10.64 7.62
CA ASP A 96 3.87 11.90 6.87
C ASP A 96 2.74 11.97 5.80
N VAL A 97 2.48 10.85 5.10
CA VAL A 97 1.38 10.75 4.11
C VAL A 97 0.00 10.83 4.75
N PHE A 98 -0.27 10.08 5.82
CA PHE A 98 -1.57 10.12 6.49
C PHE A 98 -1.85 11.47 7.15
N GLN A 99 -0.81 12.15 7.65
CA GLN A 99 -0.94 13.51 8.16
C GLN A 99 -1.40 14.47 7.06
N LEU A 100 -0.77 14.41 5.88
CA LEU A 100 -1.15 15.25 4.75
C LEU A 100 -2.61 15.04 4.32
N ILE A 101 -3.07 13.78 4.30
CA ILE A 101 -4.47 13.44 4.01
C ILE A 101 -5.39 14.02 5.08
N ALA A 102 -5.08 13.81 6.36
CA ALA A 102 -5.90 14.30 7.46
C ALA A 102 -6.02 15.83 7.48
N GLU A 103 -4.94 16.55 7.15
CA GLU A 103 -4.96 18.02 7.02
C GLU A 103 -5.79 18.49 5.83
N ALA A 104 -5.78 17.75 4.71
CA ALA A 104 -6.57 18.07 3.54
C ALA A 104 -8.07 17.82 3.74
N GLU A 105 -8.44 16.75 4.46
CA GLU A 105 -9.83 16.36 4.74
C GLU A 105 -10.46 17.10 5.92
N ALA A 106 -9.68 17.81 6.74
CA ALA A 106 -10.17 18.59 7.88
C ALA A 106 -10.79 19.95 7.50
N ARG A 107 -10.90 20.25 6.20
CA ARG A 107 -11.56 21.44 5.65
C ARG A 107 -12.93 21.10 5.10
#